data_AF-A0A7K6F6N2-F1
#
_entry.id   AF-A0A7K6F6N2-F1
#
_cell.length_a   1.000
_cell.length_b   1.000
_cell.length_c   1.000
_cell.angle_alpha   90.00
_cell.angle_beta   90.00
_cell.angle_gamma   90.00
#
_symmetry.space_group_name_H-M   'P 1'
#
loop_
_entity.id
_entity.type
_entity.pdbx_description
1 polymer ?
#
loop_
_entity_poly.entity_id
_entity_poly.type
_entity_poly.pdbx_seq_one_letter_code
_entity_poly.pdbx_strand_id
1 'polypeptide(L)'
;WFDEKISRHEAENLLLSKGVGCFIVRASQNSHGDFSISVRHEDDVQHFKVMRDSKGSYYLWTEKFHSLNKLVDYYKTTSISRQKQIFLRDNSQEEKERRGGSLEQIGREGFHLGGAAGED
;
A
#
# COMPACT_ATOMS: atom_id res chain seq x y z
N TRP A 1 5.56 -5.57 -1.32
CA TRP A 1 4.43 -6.04 -0.49
C TRP A 1 4.81 -7.26 0.36
N PHE A 2 5.97 -7.89 0.21
CA PHE A 2 6.47 -8.96 1.09
C PHE A 2 7.75 -8.51 1.78
N ASP A 3 7.80 -8.64 3.11
CA ASP A 3 8.99 -8.39 3.93
C ASP A 3 8.96 -9.35 5.11
N GLU A 4 9.81 -10.38 5.09
CA GLU A 4 9.81 -11.43 6.12
C GLU A 4 10.27 -10.91 7.49
N LYS A 5 11.10 -9.87 7.53
CA LYS A 5 11.81 -9.43 8.75
C LYS A 5 11.09 -8.32 9.49
N ILE A 6 10.22 -7.58 8.81
CA ILE A 6 9.51 -6.46 9.41
C ILE A 6 8.65 -6.91 10.59
N SER A 7 8.80 -6.25 11.72
CA SER A 7 7.94 -6.50 12.88
C SER A 7 6.51 -6.04 12.65
N ARG A 8 5.59 -6.47 13.51
CA ARG A 8 4.22 -5.95 13.52
C ARG A 8 4.22 -4.42 13.63
N HIS A 9 4.99 -3.89 14.58
CA HIS A 9 5.03 -2.46 14.88
C HIS A 9 5.64 -1.64 13.75
N GLU A 10 6.72 -2.12 13.13
CA GLU A 10 7.31 -1.45 11.96
C GLU A 10 6.35 -1.45 10.78
N ALA A 11 5.60 -2.55 10.56
CA ALA A 11 4.59 -2.60 9.52
C ALA A 11 3.43 -1.62 9.77
N GLU A 12 2.99 -1.45 11.03
CA GLU A 12 1.99 -0.45 11.41
C GLU A 12 2.50 0.97 11.07
N ASN A 13 3.70 1.33 11.54
CA ASN A 13 4.28 2.65 11.31
C ASN A 13 4.45 2.96 9.82
N LEU A 14 4.88 1.97 9.03
CA LEU A 14 5.05 2.12 7.58
C LEU A 14 3.70 2.34 6.88
N LEU A 15 2.68 1.54 7.21
CA LEU A 15 1.37 1.58 6.57
C LEU A 15 0.51 2.77 7.00
N LEU A 16 0.72 3.32 8.19
CA LEU A 16 0.03 4.52 8.68
C LEU A 16 0.32 5.80 7.85
N SER A 17 1.34 5.80 7.00
CA SER A 17 1.61 6.89 6.05
C SER A 17 1.11 6.61 4.62
N LYS A 18 0.47 5.46 4.40
CA LYS A 18 0.06 4.94 3.09
C LYS A 18 -1.46 5.01 2.89
N GLY A 19 -1.89 4.85 1.63
CA GLY A 19 -3.29 4.79 1.28
C GLY A 19 -4.00 3.53 1.81
N VAL A 20 -5.32 3.63 1.96
CA VAL A 20 -6.18 2.48 2.33
C VAL A 20 -5.99 1.33 1.33
N GLY A 21 -5.87 0.11 1.85
CA GLY A 21 -5.60 -1.10 1.07
C GLY A 21 -4.12 -1.40 0.83
N CYS A 22 -3.20 -0.46 1.10
CA CYS A 22 -1.78 -0.78 1.13
C CYS A 22 -1.48 -1.86 2.16
N PHE A 23 -0.59 -2.79 1.84
CA PHE A 23 -0.37 -3.97 2.67
C PHE A 23 1.06 -4.48 2.63
N ILE A 24 1.40 -5.25 3.67
CA ILE A 24 2.67 -5.98 3.79
C ILE A 24 2.40 -7.39 4.34
N VAL A 25 2.91 -8.39 3.65
CA VAL A 25 3.00 -9.78 4.12
C VAL A 25 4.33 -9.95 4.84
N ARG A 26 4.28 -10.41 6.09
CA ARG A 26 5.43 -10.57 6.99
C ARG A 26 5.42 -11.91 7.70
N ALA A 27 6.57 -12.33 8.24
CA ALA A 27 6.60 -13.47 9.15
C ALA A 27 5.81 -13.15 10.44
N SER A 28 5.17 -14.17 11.01
CA SER A 28 4.54 -14.05 12.31
C SER A 28 5.59 -14.07 13.41
N GLN A 29 5.64 -13.01 14.22
CA GLN A 29 6.57 -12.92 15.36
C GLN A 29 6.23 -13.93 16.47
N ASN A 30 4.98 -14.39 16.54
CA ASN A 30 4.50 -15.29 17.59
C ASN A 30 4.33 -16.74 17.11
N SER A 31 4.62 -17.04 15.84
CA SER A 31 4.42 -18.38 15.29
C SER A 31 5.45 -18.63 14.18
N HIS A 32 6.51 -19.37 14.52
CA HIS A 32 7.56 -19.73 13.56
C HIS A 32 6.96 -20.47 12.35
N GLY A 33 7.22 -19.93 11.15
CA GLY A 33 6.75 -20.51 9.88
C GLY A 33 5.37 -20.02 9.42
N ASP A 34 4.65 -19.24 10.23
CA ASP A 34 3.39 -18.62 9.83
C ASP A 34 3.61 -17.22 9.25
N PHE A 35 2.67 -16.77 8.42
CA PHE A 35 2.65 -15.42 7.86
C PHE A 35 1.52 -14.57 8.45
N SER A 36 1.67 -13.26 8.36
CA SER A 36 0.62 -12.29 8.66
C SER A 36 0.58 -11.23 7.57
N ILE A 37 -0.63 -10.77 7.23
CA ILE A 37 -0.85 -9.66 6.30
C ILE A 37 -1.28 -8.45 7.12
N SER A 38 -0.46 -7.40 7.12
CA SER A 38 -0.80 -6.11 7.72
C SER A 38 -1.36 -5.22 6.63
N VAL A 39 -2.53 -4.63 6.84
CA VAL A 39 -3.29 -3.87 5.83
C VAL A 39 -3.70 -2.52 6.40
N ARG A 40 -3.48 -1.46 5.64
CA ARG A 40 -3.94 -0.11 5.99
C ARG A 40 -5.46 0.00 5.82
N HIS A 41 -6.14 0.34 6.90
CA HIS A 41 -7.55 0.75 6.93
C HIS A 41 -7.64 2.28 7.04
N GLU A 42 -8.84 2.85 7.13
CA GLU A 42 -9.01 4.31 7.21
C GLU A 42 -8.28 4.90 8.43
N ASP A 43 -8.56 4.35 9.61
CA ASP A 43 -8.10 4.88 10.89
C ASP A 43 -6.89 4.13 11.47
N ASP A 44 -6.71 2.87 11.08
CA ASP A 44 -5.78 1.95 11.71
C ASP A 44 -5.10 0.99 10.72
N VAL A 45 -4.30 0.07 11.25
CA VAL A 45 -3.70 -1.04 10.50
C VAL A 45 -4.21 -2.35 11.09
N GLN A 46 -4.84 -3.17 10.25
CA GLN A 46 -5.36 -4.48 10.67
C GLN A 46 -4.41 -5.59 10.28
N HIS A 47 -4.37 -6.66 11.08
CA HIS A 47 -3.51 -7.81 10.85
C HIS A 47 -4.31 -9.09 10.69
N PHE A 48 -4.10 -9.76 9.57
CA PHE A 48 -4.75 -11.02 9.23
C PHE A 48 -3.71 -12.14 9.31
N LYS A 49 -3.94 -13.11 10.21
CA LYS A 49 -3.09 -14.31 10.28
C LYS A 49 -3.35 -15.18 9.06
N VAL A 50 -2.30 -15.51 8.31
CA VAL A 50 -2.40 -16.48 7.22
C VAL A 50 -2.39 -17.88 7.83
N MET A 51 -3.49 -18.59 7.67
CA MET A 51 -3.61 -19.98 8.08
C MET A 51 -3.14 -20.92 6.97
N ARG A 52 -2.71 -22.11 7.36
CA ARG A 52 -2.30 -23.17 6.44
C ARG A 52 -2.97 -24.48 6.82
N ASP A 53 -3.56 -25.16 5.84
CA ASP A 53 -4.19 -26.46 6.06
C ASP A 53 -3.18 -27.62 5.93
N SER A 54 -3.63 -28.84 6.23
CA SER A 54 -2.79 -30.05 6.16
C SER A 54 -2.30 -30.38 4.74
N LYS A 55 -2.95 -29.83 3.71
CA LYS A 55 -2.53 -29.96 2.30
C LYS A 55 -1.56 -28.85 1.88
N GLY A 56 -1.24 -27.93 2.80
CA GLY A 56 -0.33 -26.82 2.57
C GLY A 56 -0.97 -25.59 1.93
N SER A 57 -2.29 -25.54 1.78
CA SER A 57 -3.01 -24.40 1.20
C SER A 57 -3.12 -23.23 2.18
N TYR A 58 -2.97 -22.01 1.69
CA TYR A 58 -3.04 -20.77 2.45
C TYR A 58 -4.46 -20.19 2.42
N TYR A 59 -4.94 -19.63 3.54
CA TYR A 59 -6.25 -18.98 3.62
C TYR A 59 -6.33 -17.98 4.77
N LEU A 60 -7.26 -17.02 4.68
CA LEU A 60 -7.63 -16.09 5.76
C LEU A 60 -9.02 -16.39 6.33
N TRP A 61 -9.96 -16.72 5.45
CA TRP A 61 -11.36 -17.00 5.80
C TRP A 61 -11.72 -18.42 5.37
N THR A 62 -12.44 -18.56 4.24
CA THR A 62 -12.86 -19.85 3.69
C THR A 62 -12.10 -20.21 2.42
N GLU A 63 -11.75 -19.23 1.59
CA GLU A 63 -11.08 -19.46 0.31
C GLU A 63 -9.61 -19.86 0.49
N LYS A 64 -9.23 -20.93 -0.22
CA LYS A 64 -7.94 -21.60 -0.11
C LYS A 64 -7.10 -21.42 -1.36
N PHE A 65 -5.81 -21.18 -1.18
CA PHE A 65 -4.88 -20.87 -2.25
C PHE A 65 -3.61 -21.72 -2.17
N HIS A 66 -3.08 -22.13 -3.32
CA HIS A 66 -1.85 -22.90 -3.40
C HIS A 66 -0.58 -22.07 -3.15
N SER A 67 -0.69 -20.74 -3.13
CA SER A 67 0.43 -19.83 -2.85
C SER A 67 -0.04 -18.49 -2.26
N LEU A 68 0.86 -17.82 -1.53
CA LEU A 68 0.63 -16.46 -1.03
C LEU A 68 0.33 -15.47 -2.17
N ASN A 69 1.00 -15.62 -3.32
CA ASN A 69 0.75 -14.78 -4.50
C ASN A 69 -0.71 -14.87 -4.95
N LYS A 70 -1.28 -16.08 -5.00
CA LYS A 70 -2.69 -16.28 -5.40
C LYS A 70 -3.67 -15.76 -4.36
N LEU A 71 -3.35 -15.92 -3.08
CA LEU A 71 -4.14 -15.34 -1.99
C LEU A 71 -4.17 -13.81 -2.10
N VAL A 72 -3.01 -13.18 -2.30
CA VAL A 72 -2.90 -11.73 -2.46
C VAL A 72 -3.66 -11.24 -3.68
N ASP A 73 -3.48 -11.90 -4.83
CA ASP A 73 -4.17 -11.56 -6.08
C ASP A 73 -5.70 -11.59 -5.93
N TYR A 74 -6.23 -12.61 -5.26
CA TYR A 74 -7.66 -12.72 -4.96
C TYR A 74 -8.18 -11.54 -4.15
N TYR A 75 -7.46 -11.12 -3.11
CA TYR A 75 -7.87 -9.99 -2.27
C TYR A 75 -7.62 -8.61 -2.88
N LYS A 76 -7.05 -8.52 -4.09
CA LYS A 76 -7.04 -7.26 -4.87
C LYS A 76 -8.41 -6.97 -5.50
N THR A 77 -9.22 -7.99 -5.73
CA THR A 77 -10.55 -7.88 -6.34
C THR A 77 -11.68 -8.30 -5.41
N THR A 78 -11.36 -8.96 -4.29
CA THR A 78 -12.31 -9.34 -3.25
C THR A 78 -11.95 -8.69 -1.92
N SER A 79 -12.94 -8.26 -1.14
CA SER A 79 -12.67 -7.62 0.14
C SER A 79 -11.95 -8.57 1.11
N ILE A 80 -10.85 -8.11 1.71
CA ILE A 80 -10.13 -8.85 2.75
C ILE A 80 -10.82 -8.72 4.12
N SER A 81 -11.52 -7.62 4.37
CA SER A 81 -12.27 -7.40 5.61
C SER A 81 -13.73 -7.83 5.46
N ARG A 82 -14.28 -8.40 6.55
CA ARG A 82 -15.70 -8.78 6.67
C ARG A 82 -16.59 -7.64 7.18
N GLN A 83 -15.98 -6.56 7.70
CA GLN A 83 -16.69 -5.42 8.30
C GLN A 83 -16.80 -4.24 7.34
N LYS A 84 -15.72 -3.97 6.57
CA LYS A 84 -15.65 -2.89 5.59
C LYS A 84 -15.15 -3.45 4.26
N GLN A 85 -15.46 -2.77 3.16
CA GLN A 85 -14.95 -3.15 1.84
C GLN A 85 -13.50 -2.63 1.70
N ILE A 86 -12.53 -3.54 1.72
CA ILE A 86 -11.10 -3.22 1.63
C ILE A 86 -10.43 -4.18 0.65
N PHE A 87 -9.83 -3.64 -0.41
CA PHE A 87 -9.07 -4.39 -1.40
C PHE A 87 -7.58 -4.15 -1.21
N LEU A 88 -6.77 -5.19 -1.44
CA LEU A 88 -5.31 -5.06 -1.41
C LEU A 88 -4.82 -4.21 -2.60
N ARG A 89 -3.91 -3.29 -2.33
CA ARG A 89 -3.30 -2.41 -3.34
C ARG A 89 -1.77 -2.48 -3.25
N ASP A 90 -1.11 -2.68 -4.38
CA ASP A 90 0.34 -2.66 -4.43
C ASP A 90 0.88 -1.23 -4.27
N ASN A 91 1.88 -1.05 -3.41
CA ASN A 91 2.57 0.23 -3.23
C ASN A 91 3.33 0.70 -4.50
N SER A 92 3.49 -0.16 -5.52
CA SER A 92 4.20 0.17 -6.76
C SER A 92 3.39 1.04 -7.74
N GLN A 93 2.07 1.17 -7.59
CA GLN A 93 1.28 2.10 -8.43
C GLN A 93 1.48 3.56 -8.01
N GLU A 94 1.64 3.83 -6.71
CA GLU A 94 1.79 5.19 -6.17
C GLU A 94 3.10 5.86 -6.61
N GLU A 95 4.17 5.09 -6.82
CA GLU A 95 5.45 5.60 -7.36
C GLU A 95 5.40 5.96 -8.85
N LYS A 96 4.55 5.28 -9.64
CA LYS A 96 4.35 5.60 -11.06
C LYS A 96 3.50 6.86 -11.25
N GLU A 97 2.47 7.04 -10.42
CA GLU A 97 1.62 8.24 -10.46
C GLU A 97 2.37 9.50 -10.02
N ARG A 98 3.27 9.41 -9.03
CA ARG A 98 4.12 10.54 -8.61
C ARG A 98 5.21 10.91 -9.62
N ARG A 99 5.64 10.00 -10.48
CA ARG A 99 6.64 10.27 -11.54
C ARG A 99 6.04 10.72 -12.87
N GLY A 100 4.73 10.54 -13.08
CA GLY A 100 4.04 10.89 -14.32
C GLY A 100 3.42 12.29 -14.38
N GLY A 101 3.47 13.08 -13.30
CA GLY A 101 2.69 14.31 -13.14
C GLY A 101 3.45 15.65 -13.20
N SER A 102 4.68 15.70 -13.72
CA SER A 102 5.42 16.98 -13.79
C SER A 102 6.13 17.16 -15.13
N LEU A 103 5.32 17.47 -16.15
CA LEU A 103 5.78 18.06 -17.41
C LEU A 103 4.59 18.76 -18.04
N GLU A 104 4.16 19.88 -17.44
CA GLU A 104 3.48 20.93 -18.18
C GLU A 104 3.56 22.24 -17.38
N GLN A 105 4.02 23.29 -18.09
CA GLN A 105 3.89 24.71 -17.77
C GLN A 105 5.02 25.39 -16.97
N ILE A 106 6.21 25.46 -17.58
CA ILE A 106 7.10 26.63 -17.41
C ILE A 106 6.97 27.45 -18.69
N GLY A 107 6.32 28.61 -18.62
CA GLY A 107 6.12 29.43 -19.81
C GLY A 107 5.31 30.70 -19.60
N ARG A 108 5.42 31.37 -18.45
CA ARG A 108 4.98 32.76 -18.28
C ARG A 108 5.81 33.44 -17.18
N GLU A 109 7.01 33.89 -17.53
CA GLU A 109 7.65 34.99 -16.79
C GLU A 109 7.65 36.22 -17.71
N GLY A 110 6.90 37.23 -17.28
CA GLY A 110 6.84 38.54 -17.91
C GLY A 110 8.08 39.34 -17.57
N PHE A 111 8.81 39.76 -18.59
CA PHE A 111 9.80 40.83 -18.49
C PHE A 111 9.10 42.17 -18.68
N HIS A 112 8.88 42.91 -17.59
CA HIS A 112 8.61 44.34 -17.67
C HIS A 112 9.95 45.09 -17.63
N LEU A 113 10.41 45.49 -18.81
CA LEU A 113 11.50 46.46 -18.98
C LEU A 113 10.95 47.87 -18.81
N GLY A 114 11.71 48.70 -18.11
CA GLY A 114 11.36 50.08 -17.76
C GLY A 114 11.37 51.06 -18.92
N GLY A 115 10.87 52.26 -18.64
CA GLY A 115 10.95 53.43 -19.51
C GLY A 115 10.70 54.70 -18.71
N ALA A 116 11.61 55.66 -18.85
CA ALA A 116 11.70 56.91 -18.11
C ALA A 116 10.93 58.08 -18.77
N ALA A 117 10.62 59.11 -17.98
CA ALA A 117 10.56 60.56 -18.30
C ALA A 117 10.08 61.25 -17.01
N GLY A 118 10.62 62.34 -16.47
CA GLY A 118 11.15 63.56 -17.11
C GLY A 118 10.15 64.71 -16.83
N GLU A 119 10.66 65.89 -16.45
CA GLU A 119 9.96 67.21 -16.34
C GLU A 119 9.27 67.48 -14.99
N ASP A 120 9.45 68.60 -14.26
CA ASP A 120 10.20 69.87 -14.38
C ASP A 120 10.69 70.29 -12.97
#